data_AF-A0AAD8AJL9-F1
#
_entry.id   AF-A0AAD8AJL9-F1
#
_cell.length_a   1.000
_cell.length_b   1.000
_cell.length_c   1.000
_cell.angle_alpha   90.00
_cell.angle_beta   90.00
_cell.angle_gamma   90.00
#
_symmetry.space_group_name_H-M   'P 1'
#
loop_
_entity.id
_entity.type
_entity.pdbx_description
1 polymer ?
#
loop_
_entity_poly.entity_id
_entity_poly.type
_entity_poly.pdbx_seq_one_letter_code
_entity_poly.pdbx_strand_id
1 'polypeptide(L)'
;MILTTVILIISFFNIVYLESDVNTEVYQRDCKLIFTYGYGYNKFFHISEFGGQKGKNFTIRFLVRARSDAHLLLSTVPSPPENLPVYEIVLGAGKNTFSDIRRLRRSATRATAATKDLLSHIELRGFWVHFNNKGLIQIGKEGDDIPFLFWNDPSPLDIKYFSFCTWTGVVGKWLYDCPIANDTEKIEVVEEKPRTMTEKLRKDLLTNYDPYAPPLIDLDHRIAVFIALLYHHVTLDVKQSKIIIDGQLTMHWVDEKIQWKPEDYGGLKDIHVNEHEVWIPEIILYNAVGHGADILKHTGMMINSQGEVMWSPSTHLEAWCNLDVNQWPSDEHTCELQLGFWIQRDVLELLIFDNVTMIGTEKKAGTEWEIVKTEAEPLITSTPWIQDFDFDDFNIAADSLIVRITLKRQSHPYNTILVAPLIVISILMMLSFWMSPENSGKMATVCVSIVLLALFITMMGNILPAPTDHVPCLVLLYSWSMVAGVLIILTSTLVIYLTRYTHKNPPPSLLSLIITHPITQNIMLLPKATTEPGKSYNPLEETTEVNESCPEISTRIVSPNLQEIQQYWIVWPLLLIALHSLHIQYS
;
A
#
# COMPACT_ATOMS: atom_id res chain seq x y z
N MET A 1 23.27 -45.53 -43.57
CA MET A 1 22.65 -44.96 -42.35
C MET A 1 23.65 -44.22 -41.45
N ILE A 2 24.94 -44.58 -41.45
CA ILE A 2 25.99 -43.86 -40.67
C ILE A 2 26.52 -42.62 -41.40
N LEU A 3 26.51 -42.60 -42.74
CA LEU A 3 26.98 -41.45 -43.52
C LEU A 3 26.02 -40.25 -43.49
N THR A 4 24.72 -40.51 -43.32
CA THR A 4 23.67 -39.49 -43.26
C THR A 4 23.61 -38.77 -41.91
N THR A 5 23.97 -39.45 -40.82
CA THR A 5 24.05 -38.84 -39.48
C THR A 5 25.31 -37.98 -39.31
N VAL A 6 26.43 -38.34 -39.95
CA VAL A 6 27.66 -37.52 -39.91
C VAL A 6 27.49 -36.21 -40.70
N ILE A 7 26.77 -36.23 -41.83
CA ILE A 7 26.50 -35.01 -42.62
C ILE A 7 25.54 -34.06 -41.88
N LEU A 8 24.57 -34.59 -41.12
CA LEU A 8 23.67 -33.78 -40.29
C LEU A 8 24.36 -33.15 -39.06
N ILE A 9 25.36 -33.84 -38.49
CA ILE A 9 26.17 -33.29 -37.38
C ILE A 9 27.13 -32.21 -37.90
N ILE A 10 27.72 -32.40 -39.09
CA ILE A 10 28.60 -31.39 -39.71
C ILE A 10 27.81 -30.16 -40.19
N SER A 11 26.54 -30.31 -40.60
CA SER A 11 25.70 -29.16 -40.92
C SER A 11 25.12 -28.44 -39.70
N PHE A 12 24.93 -29.14 -38.56
CA PHE A 12 24.56 -28.49 -37.30
C PHE A 12 25.72 -27.75 -36.63
N PHE A 13 26.96 -28.26 -36.74
CA PHE A 13 28.15 -27.58 -36.20
C PHE A 13 28.64 -26.41 -37.05
N ASN A 14 28.26 -26.30 -38.32
CA ASN A 14 28.64 -25.18 -39.20
C ASN A 14 27.62 -24.01 -39.22
N ILE A 15 26.56 -24.03 -38.39
CA ILE A 15 25.58 -22.92 -38.28
C ILE A 15 25.73 -22.13 -36.95
N VAL A 16 26.71 -22.46 -36.12
CA VAL A 16 27.12 -21.62 -34.98
C VAL A 16 28.61 -21.31 -35.10
N TYR A 17 29.02 -20.79 -36.24
CA TYR A 17 30.06 -19.77 -36.26
C TYR A 17 29.31 -18.44 -36.13
N LEU A 18 29.16 -17.98 -34.88
CA LEU A 18 29.13 -16.55 -34.64
C LEU A 18 30.49 -16.06 -35.13
N GLU A 19 30.53 -15.53 -36.34
CA GLU A 19 31.53 -14.57 -36.74
C GLU A 19 31.34 -13.42 -35.75
N SER A 20 32.05 -13.49 -34.62
CA SER A 20 32.25 -12.32 -33.79
C SER A 20 32.87 -11.31 -34.74
N ASP A 21 32.16 -10.24 -35.06
CA ASP A 21 32.71 -9.11 -35.78
C ASP A 21 33.94 -8.65 -34.99
N VAL A 22 35.12 -9.17 -35.38
CA VAL A 22 36.45 -8.85 -34.82
C VAL A 22 36.75 -7.36 -34.96
N ASN A 23 35.91 -6.61 -35.67
CA ASN A 23 36.00 -5.17 -35.81
C ASN A 23 35.36 -4.38 -34.64
N THR A 24 34.46 -4.95 -33.83
CA THR A 24 33.76 -4.18 -32.78
C THR A 24 34.64 -3.80 -31.58
N GLU A 25 35.65 -4.60 -31.25
CA GLU A 25 36.61 -4.26 -30.18
C GLU A 25 37.61 -3.17 -30.59
N VAL A 26 37.89 -3.02 -31.90
CA VAL A 26 38.82 -2.02 -32.44
C VAL A 26 38.20 -0.62 -32.45
N TYR A 27 36.90 -0.50 -32.75
CA TYR A 27 36.19 0.79 -32.70
C TYR A 27 36.13 1.39 -31.29
N GLN A 28 36.26 0.59 -30.24
CA GLN A 28 35.90 0.99 -28.88
C GLN A 28 36.93 1.87 -28.15
N ARG A 29 38.16 2.01 -28.67
CA ARG A 29 39.28 2.60 -27.88
C ARG A 29 39.28 4.13 -27.79
N ASP A 30 38.66 4.84 -28.74
CA ASP A 30 38.70 6.32 -28.81
C ASP A 30 37.34 6.98 -29.14
N CYS A 31 36.22 6.27 -29.04
CA CYS A 31 34.89 6.88 -29.20
C CYS A 31 34.52 7.76 -28.01
N LYS A 32 33.74 8.81 -28.26
CA LYS A 32 33.02 9.53 -27.20
C LYS A 32 31.88 8.65 -26.67
N LEU A 33 31.78 8.56 -25.34
CA LEU A 33 30.76 7.76 -24.63
C LEU A 33 29.70 8.66 -23.99
N ILE A 34 28.43 8.30 -24.12
CA ILE A 34 27.33 8.92 -23.38
C ILE A 34 26.29 7.89 -22.95
N PHE A 35 25.79 8.06 -21.71
CA PHE A 35 24.66 7.29 -21.21
C PHE A 35 23.40 8.15 -21.21
N THR A 36 22.28 7.54 -21.57
CA THR A 36 20.96 8.17 -21.55
C THR A 36 19.98 7.32 -20.76
N TYR A 37 19.11 7.98 -20.01
CA TYR A 37 18.01 7.34 -19.30
C TYR A 37 16.81 8.28 -19.29
N GLY A 38 15.68 7.80 -19.78
CA GLY A 38 14.45 8.58 -19.84
C GLY A 38 14.40 9.61 -20.97
N TYR A 39 13.17 10.07 -21.22
CA TYR A 39 12.87 10.95 -22.34
C TYR A 39 13.26 12.40 -22.01
N GLY A 40 14.50 12.76 -22.31
CA GLY A 40 15.03 14.11 -22.14
C GLY A 40 16.35 14.31 -22.91
N TYR A 41 16.35 15.25 -23.86
CA TYR A 41 17.55 15.61 -24.62
C TYR A 41 18.37 16.62 -23.81
N ASN A 42 19.35 16.12 -23.05
CA ASN A 42 20.07 16.93 -22.06
C ASN A 42 21.41 17.49 -22.57
N LYS A 43 22.02 16.85 -23.57
CA LYS A 43 23.31 17.27 -24.15
C LYS A 43 23.17 17.42 -25.66
N PHE A 44 23.54 18.58 -26.18
CA PHE A 44 23.53 18.88 -27.61
C PHE A 44 24.95 19.05 -28.11
N PHE A 45 25.27 18.39 -29.22
CA PHE A 45 26.58 18.39 -29.82
C PHE A 45 26.55 19.12 -31.15
N HIS A 46 27.52 20.00 -31.40
CA HIS A 46 27.59 20.74 -32.64
C HIS A 46 28.24 19.89 -33.74
N ILE A 47 27.61 19.79 -34.91
CA ILE A 47 28.07 18.91 -36.01
C ILE A 47 29.50 19.21 -36.48
N SER A 48 29.93 20.48 -36.42
CA SER A 48 31.27 20.87 -36.87
C SER A 48 32.40 20.41 -35.95
N GLU A 49 32.09 19.93 -34.75
CA GLU A 49 33.08 19.43 -33.79
C GLU A 49 33.48 17.96 -34.06
N PHE A 50 32.83 17.32 -35.04
CA PHE A 50 33.06 15.93 -35.47
C PHE A 50 33.90 15.94 -36.75
N GLY A 51 34.99 15.18 -36.76
CA GLY A 51 36.08 15.25 -37.74
C GLY A 51 35.64 15.29 -39.21
N GLY A 52 35.99 16.38 -39.89
CA GLY A 52 36.15 16.43 -41.36
C GLY A 52 34.92 16.79 -42.22
N GLN A 53 33.70 16.83 -41.70
CA GLN A 53 32.52 17.04 -42.55
C GLN A 53 32.10 18.51 -42.64
N LYS A 54 32.80 19.26 -43.51
CA LYS A 54 32.42 20.64 -43.89
C LYS A 54 31.37 20.60 -45.00
N GLY A 55 30.09 20.76 -44.66
CA GLY A 55 29.02 20.97 -45.66
C GLY A 55 27.60 20.75 -45.14
N LYS A 56 26.60 21.04 -45.98
CA LYS A 56 25.17 20.71 -45.75
C LYS A 56 24.85 19.20 -45.91
N ASN A 57 25.85 18.39 -46.25
CA ASN A 57 25.75 16.93 -46.30
C ASN A 57 26.66 16.37 -45.21
N PHE A 58 26.11 15.54 -44.33
CA PHE A 58 26.88 14.91 -43.29
C PHE A 58 26.31 13.52 -42.95
N THR A 59 27.16 12.67 -42.38
CA THR A 59 26.80 11.34 -41.88
C THR A 59 27.23 11.23 -40.44
N ILE A 60 26.28 10.96 -39.55
CA ILE A 60 26.54 10.67 -38.14
C ILE A 60 26.63 9.15 -38.00
N ARG A 61 27.73 8.64 -37.46
CA ARG A 61 27.89 7.23 -37.09
C ARG A 61 27.91 7.09 -35.57
N PHE A 62 27.18 6.11 -35.06
CA PHE A 62 27.12 5.82 -33.64
C PHE A 62 26.82 4.34 -33.39
N LEU A 63 27.25 3.84 -32.24
CA LEU A 63 26.85 2.55 -31.71
C LEU A 63 25.94 2.77 -30.51
N VAL A 64 24.92 1.93 -30.37
CA VAL A 64 24.01 1.98 -29.24
C VAL A 64 23.72 0.59 -28.69
N ARG A 65 23.71 0.48 -27.37
CA ARG A 65 23.20 -0.66 -26.61
C ARG A 65 22.00 -0.19 -25.79
N ALA A 66 20.83 -0.69 -26.12
CA ALA A 66 19.56 -0.38 -25.47
C ALA A 66 18.56 -1.51 -25.77
N ARG A 67 17.66 -1.82 -24.83
CA ARG A 67 16.63 -2.85 -25.06
C ARG A 67 15.60 -2.48 -26.13
N SER A 68 15.29 -1.20 -26.27
CA SER A 68 14.34 -0.65 -27.25
C SER A 68 14.44 0.89 -27.25
N ASP A 69 13.70 1.57 -28.14
CA ASP A 69 13.42 3.01 -28.10
C ASP A 69 14.65 3.91 -27.87
N ALA A 70 15.61 3.81 -28.79
CA ALA A 70 16.78 4.70 -28.83
C ALA A 70 16.49 5.90 -29.75
N HIS A 71 16.66 7.12 -29.24
CA HIS A 71 16.24 8.34 -29.92
C HIS A 71 17.43 9.23 -30.28
N LEU A 72 17.46 9.70 -31.53
CA LEU A 72 18.39 10.71 -32.02
C LEU A 72 17.60 11.94 -32.47
N LEU A 73 17.94 13.10 -31.93
CA LEU A 73 17.37 14.39 -32.32
C LEU A 73 18.36 15.18 -33.16
N LEU A 74 17.90 15.78 -34.24
CA LEU A 74 18.62 16.77 -35.05
C LEU A 74 17.92 18.12 -34.96
N SER A 75 18.65 19.19 -34.67
CA SER A 75 18.10 20.53 -34.47
C SER A 75 18.96 21.64 -35.08
N THR A 76 18.32 22.79 -35.35
CA THR A 76 18.97 24.00 -35.86
C THR A 76 19.59 24.84 -34.75
N VAL A 77 19.14 24.67 -33.50
CA VAL A 77 19.55 25.38 -32.30
C VAL A 77 19.93 24.40 -31.19
N PRO A 78 20.83 24.78 -30.25
CA PRO A 78 21.06 23.99 -29.06
C PRO A 78 19.82 24.07 -28.15
N SER A 79 19.36 22.94 -27.61
CA SER A 79 18.18 22.88 -26.74
C SER A 79 16.91 23.53 -27.34
N PRO A 80 16.37 22.99 -28.45
CA PRO A 80 15.16 23.53 -29.07
C PRO A 80 13.96 23.45 -28.11
N PRO A 81 13.01 24.42 -28.13
CA PRO A 81 11.73 24.31 -27.44
C PRO A 81 10.82 23.25 -28.10
N GLU A 82 9.78 22.77 -27.40
CA GLU A 82 8.98 21.62 -27.87
C GLU A 82 8.26 21.87 -29.20
N ASN A 83 7.89 23.12 -29.44
CA ASN A 83 7.19 23.54 -30.66
C ASN A 83 8.12 23.84 -31.83
N LEU A 84 9.44 23.79 -31.64
CA LEU A 84 10.38 24.05 -32.74
C LEU A 84 10.49 22.80 -33.63
N PRO A 85 10.34 22.93 -34.96
CA PRO A 85 10.56 21.83 -35.88
C PRO A 85 11.98 21.26 -35.72
N VAL A 86 12.06 19.93 -35.63
CA VAL A 86 13.29 19.14 -35.46
C VAL A 86 13.20 17.89 -36.33
N TYR A 87 14.23 17.05 -36.34
CA TYR A 87 14.07 15.66 -36.74
C TYR A 87 14.29 14.77 -35.53
N GLU A 88 13.26 14.02 -35.14
CA GLU A 88 13.35 12.99 -34.11
C GLU A 88 13.34 11.62 -34.81
N ILE A 89 14.45 10.92 -34.73
CA ILE A 89 14.64 9.58 -35.27
C ILE A 89 14.54 8.62 -34.09
N VAL A 90 13.63 7.65 -34.18
CA VAL A 90 13.40 6.65 -33.14
C VAL A 90 13.76 5.27 -33.70
N LEU A 91 14.74 4.62 -33.09
CA LEU A 91 15.16 3.27 -33.43
C LEU A 91 14.56 2.28 -32.45
N GLY A 92 14.01 1.18 -32.96
CA GLY A 92 13.47 0.11 -32.12
C GLY A 92 12.29 0.54 -31.25
N ALA A 93 11.41 1.39 -31.78
CA ALA A 93 10.13 1.74 -31.19
C ALA A 93 9.20 0.53 -31.04
N GLY A 94 8.20 0.66 -30.17
CA GLY A 94 7.15 -0.35 -30.01
C GLY A 94 7.70 -1.69 -29.53
N LYS A 95 8.56 -1.65 -28.50
CA LYS A 95 9.31 -2.82 -27.99
C LYS A 95 10.23 -3.42 -29.06
N ASN A 96 11.00 -2.57 -29.76
CA ASN A 96 12.00 -3.00 -30.74
C ASN A 96 11.41 -3.68 -31.99
N THR A 97 10.26 -3.18 -32.48
CA THR A 97 9.55 -3.77 -33.65
C THR A 97 9.51 -2.87 -34.88
N PHE A 98 9.62 -1.55 -34.71
CA PHE A 98 9.66 -0.60 -35.82
C PHE A 98 10.54 0.62 -35.50
N SER A 99 10.86 1.42 -36.50
CA SER A 99 11.66 2.65 -36.37
C SER A 99 11.00 3.77 -37.15
N ASP A 100 11.04 4.99 -36.61
CA ASP A 100 10.31 6.16 -37.11
C ASP A 100 11.21 7.36 -37.34
N ILE A 101 10.78 8.24 -38.25
CA ILE A 101 11.24 9.63 -38.35
C ILE A 101 10.06 10.56 -38.08
N ARG A 102 10.25 11.57 -37.24
CA ARG A 102 9.24 12.57 -36.83
C ARG A 102 9.77 13.99 -37.06
N ARG A 103 8.85 14.94 -37.27
CA ARG A 103 9.17 16.36 -37.54
C ARG A 103 9.19 17.24 -36.30
N LEU A 104 8.60 16.75 -35.23
CA LEU A 104 8.50 17.39 -33.93
C LEU A 104 8.65 16.29 -32.89
N ARG A 105 9.05 16.67 -31.68
CA ARG A 105 9.13 15.73 -30.56
C ARG A 105 7.74 15.19 -30.28
N ARG A 106 7.62 13.85 -30.15
CA ARG A 106 6.35 13.16 -29.86
C ARG A 106 5.23 13.50 -30.86
N SER A 107 5.58 13.81 -32.11
CA SER A 107 4.59 14.12 -33.15
C SER A 107 4.21 12.91 -34.00
N ALA A 108 3.26 13.12 -34.91
CA ALA A 108 2.99 12.18 -35.99
C ALA A 108 4.26 11.80 -36.76
N THR A 109 4.33 10.53 -37.14
CA THR A 109 5.43 9.95 -37.91
C THR A 109 5.37 10.43 -39.36
N ARG A 110 6.54 10.60 -39.97
CA ARG A 110 6.70 10.98 -41.38
C ARG A 110 7.19 9.83 -42.23
N ALA A 111 8.00 8.95 -41.64
CA ALA A 111 8.37 7.67 -42.21
C ALA A 111 8.47 6.64 -41.09
N THR A 112 8.14 5.39 -41.41
CA THR A 112 8.19 4.25 -40.49
C THR A 112 8.71 3.05 -41.25
N ALA A 113 9.57 2.26 -40.62
CA ALA A 113 10.08 1.00 -41.14
C ALA A 113 9.94 -0.11 -40.09
N ALA A 114 9.44 -1.28 -40.51
CA ALA A 114 9.42 -2.47 -39.67
C ALA A 114 10.86 -2.95 -39.44
N THR A 115 11.28 -2.98 -38.17
CA THR A 115 12.66 -3.24 -37.77
C THR A 115 12.63 -4.05 -36.47
N LYS A 116 12.31 -5.34 -36.62
CA LYS A 116 12.25 -6.28 -35.49
C LYS A 116 13.64 -6.56 -34.96
N ASP A 117 13.77 -6.52 -33.64
CA ASP A 117 15.00 -6.81 -32.89
C ASP A 117 16.19 -6.00 -33.40
N LEU A 118 15.95 -4.71 -33.72
CA LEU A 118 16.97 -3.83 -34.28
C LEU A 118 18.06 -3.51 -33.26
N LEU A 119 17.65 -3.16 -32.04
CA LEU A 119 18.53 -2.86 -30.91
C LEU A 119 18.80 -4.11 -30.05
N SER A 120 19.84 -4.07 -29.23
CA SER A 120 20.17 -5.13 -28.27
C SER A 120 20.46 -4.58 -26.89
N HIS A 121 20.02 -5.31 -25.87
CA HIS A 121 20.28 -5.00 -24.46
C HIS A 121 21.67 -5.50 -24.00
N ILE A 122 22.28 -6.41 -24.77
CA ILE A 122 23.55 -7.07 -24.43
C ILE A 122 24.70 -6.44 -25.20
N GLU A 123 24.57 -6.33 -26.53
CA GLU A 123 25.64 -5.89 -27.44
C GLU A 123 25.44 -4.46 -27.96
N LEU A 124 26.54 -3.80 -28.31
CA LEU A 124 26.52 -2.52 -29.01
C LEU A 124 26.29 -2.76 -30.50
N ARG A 125 25.29 -2.08 -31.08
CA ARG A 125 25.01 -2.16 -32.52
C ARG A 125 25.25 -0.83 -33.19
N GLY A 126 25.94 -0.86 -34.34
CA GLY A 126 26.31 0.32 -35.12
C GLY A 126 25.22 0.76 -36.09
N PHE A 127 25.05 2.07 -36.22
CA PHE A 127 24.11 2.71 -37.14
C PHE A 127 24.73 3.97 -37.73
N TRP A 128 24.28 4.31 -38.93
CA TRP A 128 24.61 5.57 -39.58
C TRP A 128 23.35 6.32 -39.98
N VAL A 129 23.41 7.65 -39.87
CA VAL A 129 22.37 8.58 -40.30
C VAL A 129 22.98 9.56 -41.28
N HIS A 130 22.58 9.46 -42.54
CA HIS A 130 23.02 10.34 -43.61
C HIS A 130 21.98 11.43 -43.86
N PHE A 131 22.44 12.67 -43.89
CA PHE A 131 21.64 13.84 -44.23
C PHE A 131 22.22 14.53 -45.45
N ASN A 132 21.37 14.88 -46.42
CA ASN A 132 21.78 15.64 -47.59
C ASN A 132 21.18 17.06 -47.63
N ASN A 133 21.80 17.91 -48.45
CA ASN A 133 21.45 19.30 -48.68
C ASN A 133 20.09 19.51 -49.37
N LYS A 134 19.42 18.43 -49.79
CA LYS A 134 18.09 18.45 -50.43
C LYS A 134 16.98 17.97 -49.47
N GLY A 135 17.30 17.64 -48.21
CA GLY A 135 16.32 17.23 -47.19
C GLY A 135 16.10 15.72 -47.07
N LEU A 136 16.92 14.90 -47.72
CA LEU A 136 16.87 13.45 -47.57
C LEU A 136 17.59 13.04 -46.28
N ILE A 137 16.87 12.34 -45.43
CA ILE A 137 17.37 11.66 -44.23
C ILE A 137 17.33 10.16 -44.52
N GLN A 138 18.47 9.48 -44.35
CA GLN A 138 18.61 8.04 -44.53
C GLN A 138 19.26 7.43 -43.29
N ILE A 139 18.76 6.28 -42.87
CA ILE A 139 19.26 5.54 -41.72
C ILE A 139 19.53 4.10 -42.14
N GLY A 140 20.72 3.62 -41.83
CA GLY A 140 21.15 2.25 -42.06
C GLY A 140 21.93 1.67 -40.89
N LYS A 141 22.19 0.37 -40.96
CA LYS A 141 23.07 -0.33 -40.01
C LYS A 141 24.52 -0.17 -40.46
N GLU A 142 25.45 -0.12 -39.51
CA GLU A 142 26.87 -0.14 -39.86
C GLU A 142 27.20 -1.46 -40.59
N GLY A 143 27.90 -1.37 -41.72
CA GLY A 143 28.16 -2.51 -42.62
C GLY A 143 27.16 -2.68 -43.77
N ASP A 144 25.96 -2.09 -43.66
CA ASP A 144 24.96 -2.12 -44.73
C ASP A 144 25.02 -0.82 -45.56
N ASP A 145 25.14 -0.94 -46.90
CA ASP A 145 25.09 0.21 -47.82
C ASP A 145 23.65 0.71 -48.08
N ILE A 146 22.64 -0.11 -47.77
CA ILE A 146 21.23 0.17 -48.06
C ILE A 146 20.54 0.69 -46.79
N PRO A 147 19.90 1.89 -46.82
CA PRO A 147 19.15 2.37 -45.68
C PRO A 147 17.85 1.58 -45.49
N PHE A 148 17.54 1.20 -44.26
CA PHE A 148 16.26 0.55 -43.91
C PHE A 148 15.14 1.57 -43.67
N LEU A 149 15.48 2.84 -43.44
CA LEU A 149 14.53 3.92 -43.18
C LEU A 149 15.01 5.20 -43.86
N PHE A 150 14.14 5.86 -44.61
CA PHE A 150 14.46 7.13 -45.25
C PHE A 150 13.23 8.03 -45.34
N TRP A 151 13.48 9.33 -45.40
CA TRP A 151 12.44 10.34 -45.62
C TRP A 151 13.03 11.56 -46.33
N ASN A 152 12.30 12.09 -47.29
CA ASN A 152 12.67 13.31 -48.02
C ASN A 152 11.78 14.47 -47.56
N ASP A 153 12.35 15.42 -46.82
CA ASP A 153 11.62 16.58 -46.31
C ASP A 153 11.45 17.64 -47.42
N PRO A 154 10.20 18.04 -47.77
CA PRO A 154 9.97 19.13 -48.72
C PRO A 154 10.43 20.51 -48.22
N SER A 155 10.67 20.68 -46.91
CA SER A 155 11.18 21.91 -46.29
C SER A 155 12.35 21.62 -45.34
N PRO A 156 13.57 21.40 -45.90
CA PRO A 156 14.72 20.93 -45.13
C PRO A 156 15.19 21.93 -44.07
N LEU A 157 15.54 21.42 -42.88
CA LEU A 157 16.16 22.21 -41.83
C LEU A 157 17.68 22.36 -42.03
N ASP A 158 18.22 23.50 -41.58
CA ASP A 158 19.66 23.74 -41.47
C ASP A 158 20.20 23.16 -40.16
N ILE A 159 20.42 21.85 -40.13
CA ILE A 159 20.84 21.12 -38.92
C ILE A 159 22.24 21.53 -38.49
N LYS A 160 22.37 21.89 -37.21
CA LYS A 160 23.64 22.30 -36.59
C LYS A 160 23.99 21.46 -35.37
N TYR A 161 22.98 20.88 -34.73
CA TYR A 161 23.13 20.13 -33.49
C TYR A 161 22.46 18.77 -33.56
N PHE A 162 22.98 17.83 -32.79
CA PHE A 162 22.32 16.57 -32.50
C PHE A 162 22.35 16.21 -31.02
N SER A 163 21.44 15.34 -30.58
CA SER A 163 21.33 14.87 -29.20
C SER A 163 20.79 13.44 -29.14
N PHE A 164 21.22 12.68 -28.13
CA PHE A 164 20.73 11.32 -27.88
C PHE A 164 19.81 11.30 -26.66
N CYS A 165 18.77 10.47 -26.69
CA CYS A 165 18.02 10.06 -25.51
C CYS A 165 17.43 8.66 -25.68
N THR A 166 16.80 8.14 -24.63
CA THR A 166 16.06 6.86 -24.67
C THR A 166 14.66 7.06 -24.09
N TRP A 167 13.76 6.09 -24.29
CA TRP A 167 12.46 6.15 -23.62
C TRP A 167 12.57 5.95 -22.11
N THR A 168 11.51 6.33 -21.38
CA THR A 168 11.42 6.13 -19.93
C THR A 168 11.57 4.64 -19.57
N GLY A 169 12.45 4.36 -18.61
CA GLY A 169 12.77 3.00 -18.19
C GLY A 169 13.73 2.25 -19.14
N VAL A 170 14.34 2.93 -20.12
CA VAL A 170 15.37 2.33 -21.00
C VAL A 170 16.71 3.02 -20.74
N VAL A 171 17.71 2.22 -20.37
CA VAL A 171 19.12 2.66 -20.33
C VAL A 171 19.73 2.51 -21.72
N GLY A 172 20.28 3.59 -22.24
CA GLY A 172 21.04 3.61 -23.50
C GLY A 172 22.51 3.90 -23.24
N LYS A 173 23.40 3.02 -23.72
CA LYS A 173 24.84 3.27 -23.80
C LYS A 173 25.19 3.59 -25.25
N TRP A 174 25.72 4.79 -25.49
CA TRP A 174 26.02 5.28 -26.84
C TRP A 174 27.51 5.54 -27.01
N LEU A 175 28.07 5.08 -28.12
CA LEU A 175 29.41 5.43 -28.60
C LEU A 175 29.25 6.22 -29.90
N TYR A 176 29.93 7.34 -30.03
CA TYR A 176 29.84 8.20 -31.21
C TYR A 176 31.19 8.89 -31.45
N ASP A 177 31.42 9.43 -32.64
CA ASP A 177 32.70 10.06 -33.01
C ASP A 177 33.91 9.12 -32.89
N CYS A 178 33.71 7.86 -33.28
CA CYS A 178 34.79 6.89 -33.28
C CYS A 178 35.77 7.23 -34.43
N PRO A 179 37.08 7.29 -34.18
CA PRO A 179 38.05 7.52 -35.25
C PRO A 179 37.94 6.40 -36.28
N ILE A 180 37.82 6.80 -37.55
CA ILE A 180 37.84 5.86 -38.66
C ILE A 180 39.26 5.32 -38.71
N ALA A 181 39.42 4.01 -38.52
CA ALA A 181 40.65 3.33 -38.89
C ALA A 181 40.81 3.49 -40.41
N ASN A 182 41.51 4.54 -40.83
CA ASN A 182 42.18 4.47 -42.11
C ASN A 182 43.25 3.41 -41.91
N ASP A 183 43.10 2.27 -42.59
CA ASP A 183 44.19 1.34 -42.81
C ASP A 183 45.42 2.18 -43.14
N THR A 184 46.46 2.10 -42.30
CA THR A 184 47.84 2.52 -42.55
C THR A 184 48.49 3.61 -41.67
N GLU A 185 47.85 4.16 -40.63
CA GLU A 185 48.57 5.00 -39.65
C GLU A 185 48.73 4.36 -38.26
N LYS A 186 49.99 4.35 -37.81
CA LYS A 186 50.50 3.70 -36.60
C LYS A 186 49.81 4.23 -35.35
N ILE A 187 49.48 3.29 -34.47
CA ILE A 187 49.03 3.50 -33.10
C ILE A 187 50.06 4.37 -32.37
N GLU A 188 49.76 5.67 -32.21
CA GLU A 188 50.35 6.46 -31.14
C GLU A 188 49.61 6.09 -29.86
N VAL A 189 50.37 5.56 -28.89
CA VAL A 189 49.88 5.28 -27.54
C VAL A 189 49.56 6.63 -26.90
N VAL A 190 48.29 7.03 -26.94
CA VAL A 190 47.79 8.16 -26.15
C VAL A 190 47.84 7.73 -24.68
N GLU A 191 48.59 8.47 -23.86
CA GLU A 191 48.63 8.27 -22.42
C GLU A 191 47.21 8.37 -21.84
N GLU A 192 46.69 7.27 -21.28
CA GLU A 192 45.42 7.27 -20.56
C GLU A 192 45.49 8.33 -19.45
N LYS A 193 44.47 9.20 -19.34
CA LYS A 193 44.31 10.04 -18.14
C LYS A 193 44.46 9.16 -16.90
N PRO A 194 45.26 9.57 -15.90
CA PRO A 194 45.46 8.77 -14.71
C PRO A 194 44.11 8.52 -14.05
N ARG A 195 43.65 7.27 -14.08
CA ARG A 195 42.44 6.83 -13.39
C ARG A 195 42.68 6.96 -11.90
N THR A 196 41.66 7.40 -11.17
CA THR A 196 41.68 7.29 -9.72
C THR A 196 41.75 5.81 -9.32
N MET A 197 42.32 5.51 -8.15
CA MET A 197 42.40 4.12 -7.66
C MET A 197 41.00 3.48 -7.55
N THR A 198 39.98 4.27 -7.24
CA THR A 198 38.58 3.85 -7.21
C THR A 198 38.04 3.50 -8.59
N GLU A 199 38.34 4.29 -9.63
CA GLU A 199 37.93 3.98 -11.01
C GLU A 199 38.62 2.72 -11.54
N LYS A 200 39.89 2.52 -11.18
CA LYS A 200 40.63 1.29 -11.50
C LYS A 200 39.98 0.08 -10.83
N LEU A 201 39.74 0.15 -9.53
CA LEU A 201 39.09 -0.91 -8.76
C LEU A 201 37.71 -1.28 -9.33
N ARG A 202 36.86 -0.28 -9.56
CA ARG A 202 35.51 -0.49 -10.12
C ARG A 202 35.57 -1.13 -11.50
N LYS A 203 36.51 -0.73 -12.35
CA LYS A 203 36.69 -1.33 -13.68
C LYS A 203 37.11 -2.80 -13.54
N ASP A 204 38.09 -3.09 -12.69
CA ASP A 204 38.61 -4.44 -12.52
C ASP A 204 37.53 -5.39 -11.97
N LEU A 205 36.72 -4.93 -11.01
CA LEU A 205 35.65 -5.73 -10.40
C LEU A 205 34.42 -5.88 -11.32
N LEU A 206 33.92 -4.79 -11.90
CA LEU A 206 32.59 -4.77 -12.52
C LEU A 206 32.58 -5.10 -14.02
N THR A 207 33.74 -5.17 -14.71
CA THR A 207 33.76 -5.38 -16.17
C THR A 207 33.23 -6.76 -16.58
N ASN A 208 33.52 -7.80 -15.79
CA ASN A 208 33.11 -9.18 -16.05
C ASN A 208 32.07 -9.70 -15.05
N TYR A 209 31.52 -8.80 -14.23
CA TYR A 209 30.55 -9.14 -13.21
C TYR A 209 29.14 -9.17 -13.81
N ASP A 210 28.39 -10.25 -13.57
CA ASP A 210 26.99 -10.37 -13.96
C ASP A 210 26.06 -10.06 -12.78
N PRO A 211 25.34 -8.93 -12.78
CA PRO A 211 24.45 -8.54 -11.70
C PRO A 211 23.18 -9.39 -11.57
N TYR A 212 22.89 -10.27 -12.53
CA TYR A 212 21.71 -11.14 -12.45
C TYR A 212 22.03 -12.55 -11.93
N ALA A 213 23.32 -12.89 -11.81
CA ALA A 213 23.76 -14.19 -11.32
C ALA A 213 24.11 -14.13 -9.82
N PRO A 214 23.61 -15.06 -8.98
CA PRO A 214 23.98 -15.12 -7.58
C PRO A 214 25.49 -15.17 -7.37
N PRO A 215 26.03 -14.52 -6.33
CA PRO A 215 27.47 -14.40 -6.09
C PRO A 215 28.07 -15.65 -5.42
N LEU A 216 27.86 -16.82 -6.02
CA LEU A 216 28.41 -18.08 -5.54
C LEU A 216 29.56 -18.54 -6.43
N ILE A 217 30.65 -18.97 -5.78
CA ILE A 217 31.74 -19.69 -6.45
C ILE A 217 31.43 -21.19 -6.47
N ASP A 218 30.85 -21.72 -5.40
CA ASP A 218 30.44 -23.12 -5.25
C ASP A 218 28.92 -23.25 -5.16
N LEU A 219 28.35 -24.20 -5.91
CA LEU A 219 26.90 -24.40 -6.02
C LEU A 219 26.30 -25.06 -4.77
N ASP A 220 27.13 -25.70 -3.94
CA ASP A 220 26.68 -26.38 -2.72
C ASP A 220 26.57 -25.43 -1.50
N HIS A 221 27.03 -24.18 -1.63
CA HIS A 221 26.97 -23.18 -0.56
C HIS A 221 25.72 -22.30 -0.67
N ARG A 222 25.15 -21.90 0.48
CA ARG A 222 24.04 -20.95 0.56
C ARG A 222 24.52 -19.56 0.95
N ILE A 223 23.91 -18.54 0.37
CA ILE A 223 24.15 -17.15 0.76
C ILE A 223 23.26 -16.81 1.96
N ALA A 224 23.90 -16.54 3.09
CA ALA A 224 23.23 -16.03 4.27
C ALA A 224 22.97 -14.51 4.11
N VAL A 225 21.69 -14.13 4.09
CA VAL A 225 21.25 -12.74 4.06
C VAL A 225 20.73 -12.39 5.45
N PHE A 226 21.43 -11.49 6.13
CA PHE A 226 20.98 -10.97 7.41
C PHE A 226 20.06 -9.77 7.21
N ILE A 227 18.92 -9.76 7.87
CA ILE A 227 17.92 -8.70 7.76
C ILE A 227 17.66 -8.03 9.11
N ALA A 228 17.43 -6.72 9.08
CA ALA A 228 16.97 -5.93 10.21
C ALA A 228 15.95 -4.89 9.72
N LEU A 229 14.80 -4.81 10.40
CA LEU A 229 13.76 -3.82 10.11
C LEU A 229 13.80 -2.70 11.16
N LEU A 230 14.20 -1.51 10.72
CA LEU A 230 14.13 -0.30 11.52
C LEU A 230 12.89 0.51 11.10
N TYR A 231 11.85 0.53 11.92
CA TYR A 231 10.64 1.29 11.63
C TYR A 231 10.67 2.69 12.27
N HIS A 232 10.20 3.70 11.53
CA HIS A 232 10.05 5.08 11.99
C HIS A 232 8.59 5.45 12.26
N HIS A 233 7.66 4.81 11.55
CA HIS A 233 6.23 4.99 11.71
C HIS A 233 5.52 3.65 11.51
N VAL A 234 4.62 3.33 12.44
CA VAL A 234 3.77 2.14 12.39
C VAL A 234 2.35 2.60 12.65
N THR A 235 1.44 2.24 11.76
CA THR A 235 0.02 2.52 11.91
C THR A 235 -0.81 1.33 11.46
N LEU A 236 -2.00 1.21 12.04
CA LEU A 236 -2.95 0.15 11.72
C LEU A 236 -4.24 0.79 11.23
N ASP A 237 -4.55 0.56 9.96
CA ASP A 237 -5.84 0.93 9.36
C ASP A 237 -6.84 -0.19 9.66
N VAL A 238 -7.62 0.03 10.72
CA VAL A 238 -8.65 -0.91 11.17
C VAL A 238 -9.70 -1.12 10.08
N LYS A 239 -10.06 -0.06 9.36
CA LYS A 239 -11.14 -0.09 8.36
C LYS A 239 -10.76 -0.93 7.14
N GLN A 240 -9.50 -0.86 6.72
CA GLN A 240 -8.96 -1.66 5.62
C GLN A 240 -8.32 -2.98 6.10
N SER A 241 -8.26 -3.24 7.41
CA SER A 241 -7.62 -4.43 8.00
C SER A 241 -6.17 -4.60 7.53
N LYS A 242 -5.41 -3.50 7.50
CA LYS A 242 -4.02 -3.49 7.04
C LYS A 242 -3.10 -2.74 7.98
N ILE A 243 -1.91 -3.29 8.20
CA ILE A 243 -0.81 -2.63 8.92
C ILE A 243 0.09 -1.93 7.89
N ILE A 244 0.52 -0.71 8.22
CA ILE A 244 1.40 0.10 7.39
C ILE A 244 2.64 0.45 8.21
N ILE A 245 3.81 0.17 7.64
CA ILE A 245 5.10 0.39 8.29
C ILE A 245 6.01 1.16 7.33
N ASP A 246 6.43 2.34 7.77
CA ASP A 246 7.47 3.11 7.10
C ASP A 246 8.77 2.99 7.88
N GLY A 247 9.84 2.64 7.19
CA GLY A 247 11.12 2.39 7.83
C GLY A 247 12.27 2.20 6.85
N GLN A 248 13.32 1.56 7.35
CA GLN A 248 14.49 1.11 6.62
C GLN A 248 14.63 -0.39 6.80
N LEU A 249 14.87 -1.09 5.71
CA LEU A 249 15.17 -2.52 5.73
C LEU A 249 16.65 -2.68 5.46
N THR A 250 17.42 -2.98 6.50
CA THR A 250 18.86 -3.20 6.36
C THR A 250 19.11 -4.67 6.04
N MET A 251 19.84 -4.92 4.97
CA MET A 251 20.29 -6.22 4.53
C MET A 251 21.82 -6.27 4.50
N HIS A 252 22.36 -7.39 4.92
CA HIS A 252 23.79 -7.67 4.92
C HIS A 252 24.04 -9.08 4.36
N TRP A 253 24.88 -9.18 3.34
CA TRP A 253 25.30 -10.46 2.76
C TRP A 253 26.75 -10.37 2.29
N VAL A 254 27.36 -11.52 1.96
CA VAL A 254 28.72 -11.58 1.42
C VAL A 254 28.65 -11.97 -0.06
N ASP A 255 29.31 -11.19 -0.90
CA ASP A 255 29.53 -11.47 -2.32
C ASP A 255 30.95 -12.00 -2.53
N GLU A 256 31.08 -13.30 -2.80
CA GLU A 256 32.38 -13.95 -2.98
C GLU A 256 33.08 -13.53 -4.29
N LYS A 257 32.33 -13.03 -5.28
CA LYS A 257 32.88 -12.60 -6.57
C LYS A 257 33.50 -11.20 -6.49
N ILE A 258 33.14 -10.41 -5.48
CA ILE A 258 33.61 -9.03 -5.29
C ILE A 258 34.52 -8.94 -4.06
N GLN A 259 35.77 -9.38 -4.21
CA GLN A 259 36.80 -9.26 -3.18
C GLN A 259 38.07 -8.65 -3.75
N TRP A 260 38.75 -7.80 -2.98
CA TRP A 260 40.02 -7.20 -3.39
C TRP A 260 40.95 -6.97 -2.21
N LYS A 261 42.24 -6.83 -2.52
CA LYS A 261 43.28 -6.47 -1.55
C LYS A 261 43.40 -4.94 -1.49
N PRO A 262 43.14 -4.29 -0.35
CA PRO A 262 43.27 -2.83 -0.24
C PRO A 262 44.65 -2.31 -0.67
N GLU A 263 45.70 -3.11 -0.48
CA GLU A 263 47.08 -2.77 -0.82
C GLU A 263 47.26 -2.44 -2.31
N ASP A 264 46.54 -3.13 -3.20
CA ASP A 264 46.66 -2.98 -4.66
C ASP A 264 45.95 -1.71 -5.20
N TYR A 265 45.12 -1.09 -4.37
CA TYR A 265 44.25 0.03 -4.74
C TYR A 265 44.38 1.23 -3.80
N GLY A 266 45.56 1.42 -3.20
CA GLY A 266 45.88 2.60 -2.39
C GLY A 266 45.21 2.63 -1.02
N GLY A 267 44.92 1.46 -0.43
CA GLY A 267 44.30 1.30 0.89
C GLY A 267 42.78 1.43 0.90
N LEU A 268 42.12 1.39 -0.26
CA LEU A 268 40.66 1.43 -0.36
C LEU A 268 40.03 0.19 0.28
N LYS A 269 39.21 0.41 1.32
CA LYS A 269 38.48 -0.65 2.02
C LYS A 269 37.03 -0.75 1.59
N ASP A 270 36.40 0.38 1.30
CA ASP A 270 34.97 0.43 0.95
C ASP A 270 34.75 1.12 -0.39
N ILE A 271 33.78 0.61 -1.14
CA ILE A 271 33.29 1.23 -2.38
C ILE A 271 31.79 1.40 -2.33
N HIS A 272 31.30 2.46 -2.97
CA HIS A 272 29.87 2.69 -3.16
C HIS A 272 29.43 2.15 -4.53
N VAL A 273 28.34 1.40 -4.59
CA VAL A 273 27.78 0.84 -5.82
C VAL A 273 26.28 1.07 -5.91
N ASN A 274 25.74 1.09 -7.12
CA ASN A 274 24.30 1.22 -7.34
C ASN A 274 23.64 -0.15 -7.58
N GLU A 275 22.31 -0.20 -7.45
CA GLU A 275 21.49 -1.42 -7.53
C GLU A 275 21.57 -2.19 -8.85
N HIS A 276 21.97 -1.54 -9.93
CA HIS A 276 22.09 -2.17 -11.25
C HIS A 276 23.52 -2.64 -11.57
N GLU A 277 24.48 -2.37 -10.67
CA GLU A 277 25.90 -2.68 -10.89
C GLU A 277 26.30 -4.00 -10.25
N VAL A 278 25.57 -4.46 -9.23
CA VAL A 278 25.86 -5.67 -8.46
C VAL A 278 24.61 -6.52 -8.26
N TRP A 279 24.77 -7.78 -7.87
CA TRP A 279 23.63 -8.66 -7.58
C TRP A 279 22.99 -8.27 -6.26
N ILE A 280 21.65 -8.32 -6.21
CA ILE A 280 20.86 -8.04 -5.01
C ILE A 280 19.85 -9.17 -4.79
N PRO A 281 19.63 -9.62 -3.53
CA PRO A 281 18.58 -10.60 -3.24
C PRO A 281 17.18 -9.96 -3.39
N GLU A 282 16.28 -10.65 -4.08
CA GLU A 282 14.89 -10.20 -4.28
C GLU A 282 14.02 -10.62 -3.08
N ILE A 283 13.85 -9.71 -2.12
CA ILE A 283 12.96 -9.88 -0.96
C ILE A 283 11.58 -9.32 -1.26
N ILE A 284 10.55 -10.09 -0.92
CA ILE A 284 9.15 -9.73 -1.08
C ILE A 284 8.37 -9.87 0.22
N LEU A 285 7.22 -9.21 0.28
CA LEU A 285 6.24 -9.33 1.35
C LEU A 285 5.07 -10.21 0.87
N TYR A 286 4.98 -11.44 1.35
CA TYR A 286 4.00 -12.43 0.88
C TYR A 286 2.55 -12.02 1.18
N ASN A 287 2.30 -11.47 2.36
CA ASN A 287 0.97 -11.07 2.81
C ASN A 287 0.66 -9.59 2.54
N ALA A 288 1.21 -9.03 1.45
CA ALA A 288 1.01 -7.64 1.07
C ALA A 288 -0.41 -7.33 0.55
N VAL A 289 -0.94 -6.13 0.84
CA VAL A 289 -2.27 -5.66 0.36
C VAL A 289 -2.20 -5.04 -1.05
N GLY A 290 -1.06 -5.20 -1.75
CA GLY A 290 -0.79 -4.64 -3.07
C GLY A 290 0.41 -5.30 -3.76
N HIS A 291 1.32 -4.50 -4.32
CA HIS A 291 2.54 -5.01 -4.95
C HIS A 291 3.60 -5.37 -3.92
N GLY A 292 3.55 -6.61 -3.40
CA GLY A 292 4.51 -7.12 -2.42
C GLY A 292 5.96 -7.27 -2.90
N ALA A 293 6.23 -7.03 -4.19
CA ALA A 293 7.57 -7.07 -4.79
C ALA A 293 8.26 -5.69 -4.88
N ASP A 294 7.51 -4.59 -4.80
CA ASP A 294 8.07 -3.23 -4.90
C ASP A 294 8.08 -2.56 -3.52
N ILE A 295 8.77 -3.22 -2.58
CA ILE A 295 8.82 -2.79 -1.17
C ILE A 295 10.08 -1.98 -0.83
N LEU A 296 11.06 -1.91 -1.74
CA LEU A 296 12.39 -1.32 -1.50
C LEU A 296 12.62 -0.13 -2.44
N LYS A 297 13.03 1.02 -1.87
CA LYS A 297 13.36 2.21 -2.67
C LYS A 297 14.81 2.21 -3.13
N HIS A 298 15.05 2.79 -4.30
CA HIS A 298 16.37 2.92 -4.90
C HIS A 298 17.36 3.70 -4.02
N THR A 299 18.41 3.05 -3.54
CA THR A 299 19.50 3.61 -2.73
C THR A 299 20.84 2.97 -3.09
N GLY A 300 21.94 3.69 -2.86
CA GLY A 300 23.26 3.13 -3.08
C GLY A 300 23.69 2.17 -1.96
N MET A 301 24.55 1.23 -2.29
CA MET A 301 25.09 0.19 -1.41
C MET A 301 26.55 0.44 -1.10
N MET A 302 27.03 -0.10 0.01
CA MET A 302 28.45 -0.10 0.36
C MET A 302 28.96 -1.54 0.34
N ILE A 303 30.09 -1.75 -0.33
CA ILE A 303 30.79 -3.04 -0.35
C ILE A 303 32.17 -2.83 0.27
N ASN A 304 32.53 -3.69 1.22
CA ASN A 304 33.85 -3.73 1.83
C ASN A 304 34.78 -4.71 1.07
N SER A 305 36.10 -4.56 1.24
CA SER A 305 37.17 -5.34 0.60
C SER A 305 37.05 -6.86 0.78
N GLN A 306 36.37 -7.31 1.83
CA GLN A 306 36.04 -8.73 2.09
C GLN A 306 34.83 -9.24 1.29
N GLY A 307 34.16 -8.40 0.51
CA GLY A 307 32.92 -8.72 -0.20
C GLY A 307 31.65 -8.59 0.63
N GLU A 308 31.74 -8.06 1.86
CA GLU A 308 30.57 -7.75 2.68
C GLU A 308 29.80 -6.58 2.06
N VAL A 309 28.54 -6.83 1.72
CA VAL A 309 27.62 -5.85 1.15
C VAL A 309 26.63 -5.42 2.23
N MET A 310 26.52 -4.11 2.42
CA MET A 310 25.51 -3.49 3.27
C MET A 310 24.58 -2.64 2.41
N TRP A 311 23.29 -2.98 2.44
CA TRP A 311 22.23 -2.26 1.75
C TRP A 311 21.13 -1.88 2.73
N SER A 312 20.71 -0.62 2.77
CA SER A 312 19.69 -0.15 3.70
C SER A 312 18.66 0.75 3.02
N PRO A 313 17.85 0.20 2.09
CA PRO A 313 16.80 0.95 1.42
C PRO A 313 15.72 1.39 2.41
N SER A 314 15.09 2.52 2.09
CA SER A 314 13.83 2.89 2.73
C SER A 314 12.71 1.98 2.21
N THR A 315 11.85 1.53 3.11
CA THR A 315 10.75 0.60 2.80
C THR A 315 9.40 1.15 3.24
N HIS A 316 8.37 0.79 2.49
CA HIS A 316 6.97 1.04 2.80
C HIS A 316 6.24 -0.30 2.72
N LEU A 317 5.93 -0.88 3.87
CA LEU A 317 5.31 -2.21 3.98
C LEU A 317 3.83 -2.05 4.28
N GLU A 318 2.97 -2.60 3.41
CA GLU A 318 1.54 -2.72 3.65
C GLU A 318 1.14 -4.19 3.67
N ALA A 319 0.77 -4.72 4.84
CA ALA A 319 0.39 -6.13 5.01
C ALA A 319 -1.04 -6.28 5.53
N TRP A 320 -1.69 -7.39 5.17
CA TRP A 320 -3.00 -7.73 5.71
C TRP A 320 -2.85 -8.17 7.18
N CYS A 321 -3.76 -7.71 8.02
CA CYS A 321 -3.78 -8.06 9.43
C CYS A 321 -5.18 -8.51 9.84
N ASN A 322 -5.27 -9.66 10.53
CA ASN A 322 -6.51 -10.14 11.08
C ASN A 322 -6.83 -9.41 12.40
N LEU A 323 -7.97 -8.71 12.45
CA LEU A 323 -8.31 -7.82 13.57
C LEU A 323 -9.51 -8.35 14.34
N ASP A 324 -9.39 -8.44 15.67
CA ASP A 324 -10.52 -8.69 16.56
C ASP A 324 -10.96 -7.39 17.27
N VAL A 325 -12.05 -6.81 16.80
CA VAL A 325 -12.59 -5.55 17.32
C VAL A 325 -13.56 -5.72 18.51
N ASN A 326 -13.66 -6.93 19.09
CA ASN A 326 -14.55 -7.22 20.23
C ASN A 326 -14.43 -6.23 21.40
N GLN A 327 -13.20 -5.90 21.78
CA GLN A 327 -12.86 -5.03 22.92
C GLN A 327 -12.61 -3.58 22.52
N TRP A 328 -12.95 -3.19 21.28
CA TRP A 328 -12.78 -1.82 20.81
C TRP A 328 -13.52 -0.82 21.73
N PRO A 329 -12.88 0.30 22.14
CA PRO A 329 -11.61 0.85 21.66
C PRO A 329 -10.37 0.50 22.49
N SER A 330 -10.46 -0.44 23.45
CA SER A 330 -9.32 -0.89 24.26
C SER A 330 -8.69 -2.18 23.71
N ASP A 331 -8.67 -2.27 22.38
CA ASP A 331 -8.23 -3.42 21.60
C ASP A 331 -6.70 -3.49 21.45
N GLU A 332 -6.22 -4.73 21.36
CA GLU A 332 -4.82 -5.10 21.11
C GLU A 332 -4.78 -6.10 19.95
N HIS A 333 -3.94 -5.83 18.96
CA HIS A 333 -3.84 -6.62 17.73
C HIS A 333 -2.40 -7.07 17.51
N THR A 334 -2.23 -8.30 17.04
CA THR A 334 -0.94 -8.81 16.60
C THR A 334 -0.98 -9.04 15.11
N CYS A 335 -0.20 -8.25 14.37
CA CYS A 335 -0.09 -8.35 12.93
C CYS A 335 1.20 -9.07 12.54
N GLU A 336 1.13 -9.85 11.47
CA GLU A 336 2.26 -10.60 10.92
C GLU A 336 2.76 -9.93 9.64
N LEU A 337 4.07 -9.89 9.45
CA LEU A 337 4.71 -9.56 8.17
C LEU A 337 5.47 -10.79 7.73
N GLN A 338 5.19 -11.28 6.52
CA GLN A 338 5.85 -12.45 5.97
C GLN A 338 6.83 -12.01 4.90
N LEU A 339 8.11 -11.86 5.28
CA LEU A 339 9.19 -11.47 4.37
C LEU A 339 9.90 -12.73 3.87
N GLY A 340 10.23 -12.80 2.59
CA GLY A 340 11.00 -13.93 2.07
C GLY A 340 11.45 -13.70 0.64
N PHE A 341 12.18 -14.67 0.09
CA PHE A 341 12.70 -14.56 -1.27
C PHE A 341 11.64 -14.94 -2.32
N TRP A 342 11.61 -14.21 -3.44
CA TRP A 342 10.72 -14.56 -4.56
C TRP A 342 11.26 -15.73 -5.40
N ILE A 343 12.57 -15.72 -5.69
CA ILE A 343 13.28 -16.71 -6.52
C ILE A 343 14.51 -17.21 -5.73
N GLN A 344 15.11 -18.34 -6.14
CA GLN A 344 16.39 -18.86 -5.61
C GLN A 344 16.37 -19.29 -4.12
N ARG A 345 15.21 -19.76 -3.65
CA ARG A 345 15.01 -20.24 -2.26
C ARG A 345 15.92 -21.40 -1.86
N ASP A 346 16.39 -22.19 -2.82
CA ASP A 346 17.28 -23.33 -2.56
C ASP A 346 18.71 -22.90 -2.19
N VAL A 347 19.07 -21.65 -2.55
CA VAL A 347 20.44 -21.13 -2.50
C VAL A 347 20.58 -19.97 -1.51
N LEU A 348 19.47 -19.44 -1.02
CA LEU A 348 19.42 -18.32 -0.09
C LEU A 348 18.91 -18.78 1.28
N GLU A 349 19.51 -18.22 2.32
CA GLU A 349 19.05 -18.39 3.70
C GLU A 349 18.82 -17.02 4.33
N LEU A 350 17.62 -16.81 4.89
CA LEU A 350 17.27 -15.54 5.53
C LEU A 350 17.51 -15.66 7.03
N LEU A 351 18.44 -14.85 7.55
CA LEU A 351 18.82 -14.81 8.95
C LEU A 351 18.50 -13.46 9.58
N ILE A 352 18.29 -13.44 10.89
CA ILE A 352 18.06 -12.21 11.65
C ILE A 352 19.42 -11.76 12.22
N PHE A 353 19.77 -10.49 12.07
CA PHE A 353 21.07 -9.94 12.52
C PHE A 353 21.27 -10.07 14.04
N ASP A 354 20.19 -9.96 14.82
CA ASP A 354 20.07 -10.40 16.22
C ASP A 354 18.62 -10.20 16.71
N ASN A 355 18.15 -10.96 17.71
CA ASN A 355 16.82 -10.77 18.32
C ASN A 355 16.60 -9.37 18.94
N VAL A 356 17.67 -8.58 19.05
CA VAL A 356 17.71 -7.25 19.66
C VAL A 356 17.60 -6.13 18.62
N THR A 357 17.72 -6.36 17.30
CA THR A 357 17.78 -5.26 16.31
C THR A 357 16.45 -4.88 15.65
N MET A 358 15.33 -5.44 16.08
CA MET A 358 13.98 -4.92 15.78
C MET A 358 13.63 -3.76 16.73
N ILE A 359 14.60 -2.88 17.02
CA ILE A 359 14.41 -1.73 17.91
C ILE A 359 13.90 -0.56 17.07
N GLY A 360 12.62 -0.23 17.26
CA GLY A 360 12.15 1.12 17.03
C GLY A 360 12.91 2.08 17.95
N THR A 361 13.92 2.77 17.42
CA THR A 361 14.52 3.90 18.12
C THR A 361 13.49 5.03 18.12
N GLU A 362 13.13 5.45 19.32
CA GLU A 362 12.16 6.50 19.66
C GLU A 362 10.69 6.06 19.57
N LYS A 363 10.07 5.90 20.74
CA LYS A 363 8.61 6.05 20.90
C LYS A 363 8.24 7.45 20.42
N LYS A 364 7.98 7.62 19.12
CA LYS A 364 7.48 8.89 18.60
C LYS A 364 6.08 9.12 19.16
N ALA A 365 5.95 10.17 19.95
CA ALA A 365 4.69 10.64 20.46
C ALA A 365 3.76 11.01 19.29
N GLY A 366 2.54 10.48 19.27
CA GLY A 366 1.46 10.93 18.38
C GLY A 366 0.80 9.88 17.49
N THR A 367 1.21 8.61 17.53
CA THR A 367 0.46 7.53 16.87
C THR A 367 -0.73 7.09 17.72
N GLU A 368 -1.87 6.77 17.08
CA GLU A 368 -3.05 6.16 17.72
C GLU A 368 -2.72 4.83 18.45
N TRP A 369 -1.61 4.22 18.04
CA TRP A 369 -1.16 2.89 18.46
C TRP A 369 0.15 2.97 19.24
N GLU A 370 0.24 2.19 20.31
CA GLU A 370 1.48 1.89 21.03
C GLU A 370 1.98 0.50 20.64
N ILE A 371 3.27 0.38 20.34
CA ILE A 371 3.92 -0.91 20.07
C ILE A 371 4.26 -1.56 21.41
N VAL A 372 3.64 -2.71 21.68
CA VAL A 372 3.82 -3.46 22.94
C VAL A 372 4.99 -4.42 22.82
N LYS A 373 5.03 -5.19 21.73
CA LYS A 373 6.07 -6.18 21.46
C LYS A 373 6.33 -6.33 19.96
N THR A 374 7.55 -6.74 19.66
CA THR A 374 7.97 -7.12 18.32
C THR A 374 8.80 -8.40 18.43
N GLU A 375 8.36 -9.44 17.74
CA GLU A 375 8.98 -10.76 17.74
C GLU A 375 9.26 -11.14 16.28
N ALA A 376 10.38 -11.78 16.03
CA ALA A 376 10.74 -12.23 14.69
C ALA A 376 11.15 -13.71 14.79
N GLU A 377 10.52 -14.55 13.98
CA GLU A 377 10.76 -15.99 13.94
C GLU A 377 11.07 -16.42 12.51
N PRO A 378 12.17 -17.16 12.27
CA PRO A 378 12.42 -17.74 10.97
C PRO A 378 11.32 -18.76 10.67
N LEU A 379 10.73 -18.67 9.49
CA LEU A 379 9.72 -19.62 9.03
C LEU A 379 10.38 -20.58 8.05
N ILE A 380 10.42 -21.85 8.44
CA ILE A 380 10.79 -22.94 7.54
C ILE A 380 9.53 -23.27 6.74
N THR A 381 9.33 -22.58 5.62
CA THR A 381 8.10 -22.74 4.83
C THR A 381 8.21 -23.94 3.92
N SER A 382 7.44 -24.99 4.20
CA SER A 382 7.03 -25.94 3.16
C SER A 382 5.98 -25.29 2.24
N THR A 383 6.39 -24.25 1.50
CA THR A 383 5.59 -23.46 0.53
C THR A 383 4.31 -22.76 1.07
N PRO A 384 4.06 -21.47 0.75
CA PRO A 384 2.83 -20.78 1.19
C PRO A 384 1.55 -21.18 0.43
N TRP A 385 1.63 -22.07 -0.57
CA TRP A 385 0.52 -22.33 -1.51
C TRP A 385 0.24 -23.81 -1.82
N ILE A 386 0.97 -24.76 -1.22
CA ILE A 386 0.72 -26.20 -1.43
C ILE A 386 0.65 -26.86 -0.06
N GLN A 387 -0.57 -27.12 0.42
CA GLN A 387 -0.82 -27.70 1.74
C GLN A 387 -0.54 -29.21 1.85
N ASP A 388 -0.16 -29.93 0.79
CA ASP A 388 -0.11 -31.40 0.83
C ASP A 388 1.03 -31.99 0.00
N PHE A 389 2.29 -31.80 0.39
CA PHE A 389 3.34 -32.74 -0.02
C PHE A 389 4.34 -32.98 1.11
N ASP A 390 4.34 -34.22 1.58
CA ASP A 390 5.22 -34.78 2.59
C ASP A 390 6.62 -34.97 1.97
N PHE A 391 7.55 -34.07 2.29
CA PHE A 391 8.96 -34.15 1.87
C PHE A 391 9.86 -34.15 3.10
N ASP A 392 9.99 -35.33 3.70
CA ASP A 392 10.74 -35.61 4.93
C ASP A 392 12.28 -35.71 4.74
N ASP A 393 12.86 -35.16 3.65
CA ASP A 393 14.26 -35.48 3.28
C ASP A 393 15.12 -34.34 2.69
N PHE A 394 14.82 -33.07 2.99
CA PHE A 394 15.76 -31.98 2.73
C PHE A 394 15.96 -31.13 3.98
N ASN A 395 17.23 -30.84 4.32
CA ASN A 395 17.58 -29.75 5.25
C ASN A 395 17.13 -28.42 4.61
N ILE A 396 15.88 -28.03 4.84
CA ILE A 396 15.30 -26.78 4.35
C ILE A 396 15.72 -25.68 5.34
N ALA A 397 16.71 -24.86 4.96
CA ALA A 397 17.00 -23.62 5.67
C ALA A 397 15.81 -22.65 5.52
N ALA A 398 15.63 -21.76 6.49
CA ALA A 398 14.52 -20.80 6.48
C ALA A 398 14.64 -19.85 5.27
N ASP A 399 13.67 -19.95 4.36
CA ASP A 399 13.55 -19.14 3.15
C ASP A 399 12.70 -17.87 3.39
N SER A 400 12.06 -17.79 4.55
CA SER A 400 11.21 -16.69 4.95
C SER A 400 11.29 -16.39 6.45
N LEU A 401 10.81 -15.20 6.80
CA LEU A 401 10.81 -14.62 8.12
C LEU A 401 9.42 -14.10 8.44
N ILE A 402 8.86 -14.51 9.58
CA ILE A 402 7.65 -13.92 10.14
C ILE A 402 8.05 -12.89 11.18
N VAL A 403 7.63 -11.65 10.98
CA VAL A 403 7.74 -10.59 11.98
C VAL A 403 6.36 -10.33 12.57
N ARG A 404 6.19 -10.58 13.87
CA ARG A 404 4.98 -10.31 14.63
C ARG A 404 5.11 -8.98 15.37
N ILE A 405 4.22 -8.03 15.09
CA ILE A 405 4.17 -6.74 15.76
C ILE A 405 2.83 -6.64 16.48
N THR A 406 2.89 -6.44 17.81
CA THR A 406 1.69 -6.26 18.63
C THR A 406 1.49 -4.78 18.94
N LEU A 407 0.32 -4.28 18.56
CA LEU A 407 -0.11 -2.89 18.67
C LEU A 407 -1.30 -2.80 19.63
N LYS A 408 -1.23 -1.88 20.57
CA LYS A 408 -2.32 -1.56 21.51
C LYS A 408 -2.84 -0.15 21.26
N ARG A 409 -4.15 0.01 21.15
CA ARG A 409 -4.76 1.32 20.90
C ARG A 409 -4.65 2.21 22.15
N GLN A 410 -4.36 3.49 21.94
CA GLN A 410 -4.56 4.51 22.97
C GLN A 410 -6.06 4.79 23.15
N SER A 411 -6.71 4.02 24.01
CA SER A 411 -8.18 3.98 24.13
C SER A 411 -8.81 5.12 24.92
N HIS A 412 -8.03 5.85 25.73
CA HIS A 412 -8.52 6.89 26.63
C HIS A 412 -9.36 8.01 25.94
N PRO A 413 -8.93 8.62 24.82
CA PRO A 413 -9.74 9.62 24.13
C PRO A 413 -11.04 9.04 23.57
N TYR A 414 -11.00 7.83 23.00
CA TYR A 414 -12.18 7.16 22.45
C TYR A 414 -13.20 6.83 23.52
N ASN A 415 -12.75 6.26 24.66
CA ASN A 415 -13.61 5.98 25.80
C ASN A 415 -14.30 7.27 26.29
N THR A 416 -13.58 8.38 26.38
CA THR A 416 -14.17 9.65 26.82
C THR A 416 -15.22 10.18 25.85
N ILE A 417 -14.94 10.16 24.54
CA ILE A 417 -15.82 10.68 23.49
C ILE A 417 -17.06 9.80 23.29
N LEU A 418 -16.94 8.49 23.45
CA LEU A 418 -18.02 7.55 23.16
C LEU A 418 -18.84 7.17 24.39
N VAL A 419 -18.23 7.05 25.58
CA VAL A 419 -18.98 6.67 26.78
C VAL A 419 -19.73 7.86 27.37
N ALA A 420 -19.19 9.08 27.32
CA ALA A 420 -19.84 10.24 27.92
C ALA A 420 -21.22 10.57 27.30
N PRO A 421 -21.41 10.60 25.96
CA PRO A 421 -22.72 10.80 25.36
C PRO A 421 -23.71 9.69 25.72
N LEU A 422 -23.26 8.44 25.81
CA LEU A 422 -24.12 7.33 26.23
C LEU A 422 -24.65 7.52 27.65
N ILE A 423 -23.80 7.96 28.59
CA ILE A 423 -24.21 8.27 29.97
C ILE A 423 -25.26 9.39 29.96
N VAL A 424 -25.03 10.48 29.22
CA VAL A 424 -25.97 11.61 29.12
C VAL A 424 -27.31 11.17 28.53
N ILE A 425 -27.29 10.42 27.42
CA ILE A 425 -28.49 9.89 26.78
C ILE A 425 -29.25 8.95 27.72
N SER A 426 -28.54 8.08 28.45
CA SER A 426 -29.15 7.18 29.43
C SER A 426 -29.87 7.93 30.55
N ILE A 427 -29.26 9.03 31.04
CA ILE A 427 -29.89 9.92 32.03
C ILE A 427 -31.14 10.59 31.44
N LEU A 428 -31.07 11.12 30.22
CA LEU A 428 -32.24 11.74 29.55
C LEU A 428 -33.39 10.75 29.34
N MET A 429 -33.08 9.51 28.94
CA MET A 429 -34.06 8.44 28.84
C MET A 429 -34.70 8.12 30.19
N MET A 430 -33.91 8.08 31.27
CA MET A 430 -34.43 7.85 32.62
C MET A 430 -35.32 9.00 33.10
N LEU A 431 -34.92 10.26 32.85
CA LEU A 431 -35.69 11.45 33.24
C LEU A 431 -37.06 11.51 32.56
N SER A 432 -37.23 10.90 31.39
CA SER A 432 -38.52 10.83 30.69
C SER A 432 -39.61 10.12 31.52
N PHE A 433 -39.24 9.21 32.43
CA PHE A 433 -40.18 8.55 33.32
C PHE A 433 -40.67 9.46 34.45
N TRP A 434 -39.89 10.46 34.84
CA TRP A 434 -40.30 11.46 35.84
C TRP A 434 -41.15 12.59 35.26
N MET A 435 -41.21 12.71 33.94
CA MET A 435 -42.08 13.67 33.29
C MET A 435 -43.53 13.20 33.34
N SER A 436 -44.44 14.12 33.69
CA SER A 436 -45.88 13.92 33.64
C SER A 436 -46.33 13.34 32.29
N PRO A 437 -47.24 12.35 32.26
CA PRO A 437 -47.78 11.79 31.01
C PRO A 437 -48.44 12.83 30.09
N GLU A 438 -48.92 13.93 30.65
CA GLU A 438 -49.58 15.01 29.90
C GLU A 438 -48.59 15.92 29.16
N ASN A 439 -47.31 15.88 29.54
CA ASN A 439 -46.28 16.73 28.95
C ASN A 439 -45.81 16.17 27.60
N SER A 440 -46.06 16.91 26.52
CA SER A 440 -45.60 16.57 25.17
C SER A 440 -44.08 16.47 25.04
N GLY A 441 -43.32 17.15 25.92
CA GLY A 441 -41.86 17.09 25.96
C GLY A 441 -41.28 15.71 26.32
N LYS A 442 -42.08 14.84 26.96
CA LYS A 442 -41.67 13.47 27.30
C LYS A 442 -41.33 12.66 26.04
N MET A 443 -42.24 12.63 25.08
CA MET A 443 -42.06 11.88 23.84
C MET A 443 -40.93 12.47 22.99
N ALA A 444 -40.86 13.81 22.94
CA ALA A 444 -39.78 14.50 22.22
C ALA A 444 -38.38 14.12 22.76
N THR A 445 -38.21 14.09 24.09
CA THR A 445 -36.92 13.76 24.73
C THR A 445 -36.45 12.35 24.38
N VAL A 446 -37.34 11.36 24.42
CA VAL A 446 -37.00 9.97 24.07
C VAL A 446 -36.72 9.82 22.57
N CYS A 447 -37.52 10.45 21.71
CA CYS A 447 -37.29 10.45 20.26
C CYS A 447 -35.93 11.06 19.89
N VAL A 448 -35.59 12.22 20.46
CA VAL A 448 -34.28 12.87 20.24
C VAL A 448 -33.15 11.96 20.72
N SER A 449 -33.31 11.31 21.87
CA SER A 449 -32.34 10.36 22.41
C SER A 449 -32.10 9.17 21.46
N ILE A 450 -33.15 8.60 20.87
CA ILE A 450 -33.04 7.51 19.89
C ILE A 450 -32.32 7.98 18.61
N VAL A 451 -32.64 9.19 18.12
CA VAL A 451 -31.97 9.76 16.95
C VAL A 451 -30.48 9.96 17.22
N LEU A 452 -30.11 10.47 18.40
CA LEU A 452 -28.71 10.60 18.81
C LEU A 452 -28.00 9.24 18.86
N LEU A 453 -28.61 8.21 19.44
CA LEU A 453 -28.04 6.85 19.42
C LEU A 453 -27.82 6.34 17.99
N ALA A 454 -28.78 6.54 17.08
CA ALA A 454 -28.65 6.14 15.68
C ALA A 454 -27.51 6.88 14.96
N LEU A 455 -27.33 8.18 15.24
CA LEU A 455 -26.21 8.96 14.72
C LEU A 455 -24.86 8.42 15.24
N PHE A 456 -24.75 8.09 16.53
CA PHE A 456 -23.54 7.50 17.10
C PHE A 456 -23.22 6.10 16.54
N ILE A 457 -24.22 5.25 16.34
CA ILE A 457 -24.04 3.93 15.70
C ILE A 457 -23.52 4.12 14.26
N THR A 458 -24.08 5.07 13.52
CA THR A 458 -23.64 5.38 12.15
C THR A 458 -22.23 5.95 12.12
N MET A 459 -21.87 6.81 13.08
CA MET A 459 -20.50 7.30 13.26
C MET A 459 -19.52 6.15 13.50
N MET A 460 -19.85 5.22 14.41
CA MET A 460 -19.01 4.05 14.68
C MET A 460 -18.86 3.14 13.45
N GLY A 461 -19.94 2.95 12.68
CA GLY A 461 -19.90 2.19 11.43
C GLY A 461 -19.03 2.81 10.32
N ASN A 462 -18.66 4.09 10.43
CA ASN A 462 -17.72 4.72 9.50
C ASN A 462 -16.24 4.54 9.90
N ILE A 463 -16.00 4.30 11.19
CA ILE A 463 -14.67 4.14 11.81
C ILE A 463 -14.24 2.67 11.78
N LEU A 464 -15.16 1.76 12.11
CA LEU A 464 -14.92 0.34 12.18
C LEU A 464 -14.95 -0.31 10.78
N PRO A 465 -14.17 -1.38 10.55
CA PRO A 465 -14.31 -2.21 9.35
C PRO A 465 -15.69 -2.88 9.31
N ALA A 466 -16.06 -3.38 8.13
CA ALA A 466 -17.15 -4.34 8.04
C ALA A 466 -16.75 -5.58 8.86
N PRO A 467 -17.52 -5.96 9.90
CA PRO A 467 -17.11 -7.05 10.78
C PRO A 467 -17.15 -8.38 10.01
N THR A 468 -16.06 -9.16 10.10
CA THR A 468 -16.00 -10.52 9.53
C THR A 468 -16.52 -11.56 10.52
N ASP A 469 -16.22 -11.40 11.82
CA ASP A 469 -16.51 -12.44 12.83
C ASP A 469 -17.30 -11.94 14.04
N HIS A 470 -17.00 -10.74 14.56
CA HIS A 470 -17.63 -10.23 15.78
C HIS A 470 -17.94 -8.73 15.76
N VAL A 471 -18.98 -8.34 16.52
CA VAL A 471 -19.43 -6.96 16.67
C VAL A 471 -18.89 -6.41 18.00
N PRO A 472 -18.28 -5.21 18.04
CA PRO A 472 -17.76 -4.63 19.27
C PRO A 472 -18.79 -4.49 20.38
N CYS A 473 -18.37 -4.75 21.63
CA CYS A 473 -19.25 -4.68 22.80
C CYS A 473 -19.93 -3.30 22.95
N LEU A 474 -19.19 -2.23 22.66
CA LEU A 474 -19.71 -0.86 22.74
C LEU A 474 -20.83 -0.59 21.72
N VAL A 475 -20.75 -1.16 20.51
CA VAL A 475 -21.81 -1.03 19.50
C VAL A 475 -23.07 -1.76 19.97
N LEU A 476 -22.92 -2.97 20.51
CA LEU A 476 -24.04 -3.72 21.10
C LEU A 476 -24.71 -2.96 22.24
N LEU A 477 -23.94 -2.29 23.09
CA LEU A 477 -24.48 -1.46 24.18
C LEU A 477 -25.34 -0.31 23.66
N TYR A 478 -24.90 0.39 22.61
CA TYR A 478 -25.68 1.42 21.93
C TYR A 478 -26.94 0.84 21.27
N SER A 479 -26.85 -0.33 20.62
CA SER A 479 -28.00 -1.01 20.02
C SER A 479 -29.05 -1.41 21.06
N TRP A 480 -28.64 -1.98 22.19
CA TRP A 480 -29.55 -2.31 23.29
C TRP A 480 -30.19 -1.09 23.93
N SER A 481 -29.44 0.01 24.04
CA SER A 481 -29.98 1.30 24.50
C SER A 481 -31.04 1.86 23.54
N MET A 482 -30.86 1.66 22.23
CA MET A 482 -31.86 2.03 21.22
C MET A 482 -33.14 1.20 21.34
N VAL A 483 -33.01 -0.13 21.52
CA VAL A 483 -34.14 -1.03 21.78
C VAL A 483 -34.88 -0.63 23.06
N ALA A 484 -34.14 -0.32 24.13
CA ALA A 484 -34.71 0.20 25.38
C ALA A 484 -35.50 1.49 25.13
N GLY A 485 -34.96 2.43 24.33
CA GLY A 485 -35.66 3.65 23.92
C GLY A 485 -37.01 3.37 23.24
N VAL A 486 -37.08 2.39 22.33
CA VAL A 486 -38.33 2.00 21.68
C VAL A 486 -39.33 1.43 22.69
N LEU A 487 -38.88 0.59 23.62
CA LEU A 487 -39.72 0.06 24.71
C LEU A 487 -40.23 1.19 25.62
N ILE A 488 -39.43 2.23 25.88
CA ILE A 488 -39.83 3.42 26.63
C ILE A 488 -40.95 4.19 25.89
N ILE A 489 -40.86 4.34 24.56
CA ILE A 489 -41.92 4.99 23.76
C ILE A 489 -43.21 4.16 23.79
N LEU A 490 -43.14 2.84 23.64
CA LEU A 490 -44.31 1.96 23.68
C LEU A 490 -45.01 2.02 25.03
N THR A 491 -44.25 1.89 26.13
CA THR A 491 -44.77 1.99 27.49
C THR A 491 -45.32 3.38 27.79
N SER A 492 -44.65 4.45 27.36
CA SER A 492 -45.15 5.83 27.51
C SER A 492 -46.45 6.07 26.75
N THR A 493 -46.57 5.53 25.53
CA THR A 493 -47.80 5.63 24.73
C THR A 493 -48.96 4.90 25.40
N LEU A 494 -48.70 3.70 25.95
CA LEU A 494 -49.70 2.95 26.71
C LEU A 494 -50.17 3.72 27.95
N VAL A 495 -49.25 4.33 28.70
CA VAL A 495 -49.60 5.17 29.86
C VAL A 495 -50.42 6.40 29.43
N ILE A 496 -50.07 7.06 28.33
CA ILE A 496 -50.84 8.20 27.78
C ILE A 496 -52.24 7.75 27.33
N TYR A 497 -52.36 6.58 26.71
CA TYR A 497 -53.65 6.02 26.33
C TYR A 497 -54.52 5.73 27.55
N LEU A 498 -53.98 5.04 28.57
CA LEU A 498 -54.70 4.71 29.81
C LEU A 498 -55.10 5.96 30.60
N THR A 499 -54.25 6.98 30.66
CA THR A 499 -54.54 8.25 31.38
C THR A 499 -55.63 9.07 30.68
N ARG A 500 -55.68 9.08 29.34
CA ARG A 500 -56.70 9.79 28.56
C ARG A 500 -58.01 9.02 28.40
N TYR A 501 -57.99 7.70 28.55
CA TYR A 501 -59.19 6.89 28.45
C TYR A 501 -60.06 7.13 29.69
N THR A 502 -61.11 7.93 29.54
CA THR A 502 -62.11 8.14 30.60
C THR A 502 -62.76 6.80 30.94
N HIS A 503 -62.38 6.23 32.08
CA HIS A 503 -62.92 4.96 32.56
C HIS A 503 -64.43 5.05 32.77
N LYS A 504 -65.22 4.45 31.86
CA LYS A 504 -66.64 4.16 32.08
C LYS A 504 -66.86 2.90 32.92
N ASN A 505 -65.87 2.01 32.95
CA ASN A 505 -65.88 0.76 33.71
C ASN A 505 -64.81 0.80 34.80
N PRO A 506 -65.09 0.31 36.02
CA PRO A 506 -64.09 0.19 37.07
C PRO A 506 -62.95 -0.76 36.64
N PRO A 507 -61.75 -0.61 37.20
CA PRO A 507 -60.62 -1.50 36.91
C PRO A 507 -60.99 -2.95 37.27
N PRO A 508 -60.46 -3.95 36.53
CA PRO A 508 -60.72 -5.35 36.82
C PRO A 508 -60.31 -5.71 38.25
N SER A 509 -61.11 -6.57 38.91
CA SER A 509 -60.99 -6.87 40.34
C SER A 509 -59.60 -7.33 40.76
N LEU A 510 -58.93 -8.14 39.94
CA LEU A 510 -57.55 -8.59 40.17
C LEU A 510 -56.55 -7.43 40.20
N LEU A 511 -56.67 -6.47 39.27
CA LEU A 511 -55.80 -5.30 39.20
C LEU A 511 -56.03 -4.39 40.42
N SER A 512 -57.29 -4.21 40.81
CA SER A 512 -57.62 -3.43 42.01
C SER A 512 -57.07 -4.08 43.28
N LEU A 513 -57.09 -5.42 43.38
CA LEU A 513 -56.53 -6.17 44.51
C LEU A 513 -55.00 -6.01 44.59
N ILE A 514 -54.31 -6.05 43.46
CA ILE A 514 -52.84 -5.90 43.40
C ILE A 514 -52.40 -4.48 43.78
N ILE A 515 -53.08 -3.46 43.23
CA ILE A 515 -52.76 -2.04 43.46
C ILE A 515 -53.09 -1.62 44.90
N THR A 516 -54.14 -2.19 45.50
CA THR A 516 -54.53 -1.89 46.89
C THR A 516 -53.80 -2.72 47.93
N HIS A 517 -53.02 -3.73 47.53
CA HIS A 517 -52.28 -4.55 48.47
C HIS A 517 -51.21 -3.70 49.21
N PRO A 518 -51.12 -3.78 50.55
CA PRO A 518 -50.26 -2.90 51.35
C PRO A 518 -48.76 -3.02 51.00
N ILE A 519 -48.32 -4.20 50.55
CA ILE A 519 -46.95 -4.39 50.04
C ILE A 519 -46.73 -3.57 48.77
N THR A 520 -47.66 -3.62 47.82
CA THR A 520 -47.58 -2.87 46.56
C THR A 520 -47.70 -1.38 46.81
N GLN A 521 -48.59 -0.93 47.70
CA GLN A 521 -48.74 0.47 48.07
C GLN A 521 -47.49 1.05 48.73
N ASN A 522 -46.80 0.26 49.57
CA ASN A 522 -45.55 0.71 50.20
C ASN A 522 -44.36 0.67 49.23
N ILE A 523 -44.28 -0.33 48.33
CA ILE A 523 -43.20 -0.44 47.34
C ILE A 523 -43.34 0.61 46.23
N MET A 524 -44.55 0.78 45.69
CA MET A 524 -44.84 1.74 44.61
C MET A 524 -45.28 3.12 45.13
N LEU A 525 -45.33 3.32 46.45
CA LEU A 525 -45.69 4.58 47.10
C LEU A 525 -47.00 5.18 46.55
N LEU A 526 -47.99 4.32 46.34
CA LEU A 526 -49.29 4.69 45.78
C LEU A 526 -50.13 5.44 46.83
N PRO A 527 -50.96 6.42 46.42
CA PRO A 527 -51.90 7.08 47.33
C PRO A 527 -52.82 6.03 47.99
N LYS A 528 -53.06 6.16 49.29
CA LYS A 528 -54.05 5.32 49.98
C LYS A 528 -55.42 5.61 49.40
N ALA A 529 -56.13 4.58 48.94
CA ALA A 529 -57.50 4.72 48.46
C ALA A 529 -58.41 5.16 49.61
N THR A 530 -58.82 6.43 49.63
CA THR A 530 -59.83 6.93 50.56
C THR A 530 -61.22 6.62 50.01
N THR A 531 -61.91 5.65 50.60
CA THR A 531 -63.35 5.52 50.46
C THR A 531 -64.02 6.62 51.30
N GLU A 532 -64.41 7.75 50.71
CA GLU A 532 -65.34 8.64 51.40
C GLU A 532 -66.75 8.03 51.38
N PRO A 533 -67.40 7.80 52.53
CA PRO A 533 -68.79 7.40 52.57
C PRO A 533 -69.67 8.55 52.07
N GLY A 534 -70.46 8.30 51.03
CA GLY A 534 -71.44 9.26 50.52
C GLY A 534 -72.37 9.75 51.63
N LYS A 535 -72.52 11.08 51.75
CA LYS A 535 -73.50 11.70 52.64
C LYS A 535 -74.91 11.21 52.27
N SER A 536 -75.52 10.46 53.19
CA SER A 536 -76.96 10.19 53.21
C SER A 536 -77.71 11.51 53.40
N TYR A 537 -78.54 11.89 52.42
CA TYR A 537 -79.65 12.81 52.63
C TYR A 537 -80.88 11.96 52.98
N ASN A 538 -81.28 11.99 54.26
CA ASN A 538 -82.60 11.55 54.69
C ASN A 538 -83.51 12.78 54.74
N PRO A 539 -84.67 12.75 54.07
CA PRO A 539 -85.85 13.31 54.70
C PRO A 539 -87.07 12.39 54.51
N LEU A 540 -87.52 11.80 55.61
CA LEU A 540 -88.93 11.48 55.81
C LEU A 540 -89.53 12.61 56.65
N GLU A 541 -90.19 13.57 55.99
CA GLU A 541 -91.39 14.24 56.51
C GLU A 541 -92.21 14.75 55.30
N GLU A 542 -93.50 14.39 55.31
CA GLU A 542 -94.62 14.84 54.45
C GLU A 542 -94.78 14.33 53.00
N THR A 543 -95.46 13.16 52.95
CA THR A 543 -96.70 12.85 52.19
C THR A 543 -96.77 12.83 50.64
N THR A 544 -97.35 11.71 50.20
CA THR A 544 -98.18 11.41 49.01
C THR A 544 -97.54 10.88 47.71
N GLU A 545 -97.99 9.65 47.40
CA GLU A 545 -98.17 8.97 46.10
C GLU A 545 -97.01 8.18 45.43
N VAL A 546 -97.02 6.87 45.74
CA VAL A 546 -97.05 5.72 44.82
C VAL A 546 -96.26 5.80 43.50
N ASN A 547 -95.09 5.13 43.44
CA ASN A 547 -94.89 3.96 42.57
C ASN A 547 -93.50 3.32 42.77
N GLU A 548 -93.49 1.99 42.73
CA GLU A 548 -92.37 1.09 42.98
C GLU A 548 -91.29 1.11 41.87
N SER A 549 -90.02 1.22 42.26
CA SER A 549 -88.90 0.40 41.75
C SER A 549 -87.60 0.74 42.50
N CYS A 550 -86.83 -0.30 42.88
CA CYS A 550 -85.63 -0.22 43.72
C CYS A 550 -84.50 0.67 43.13
N PRO A 551 -83.72 1.39 43.98
CA PRO A 551 -82.53 2.11 43.53
C PRO A 551 -81.30 1.17 43.49
N GLU A 552 -80.61 1.11 42.35
CA GLU A 552 -79.24 0.60 42.27
C GLU A 552 -78.29 1.57 42.99
N ILE A 553 -77.60 1.06 44.02
CA ILE A 553 -76.57 1.77 44.77
C ILE A 553 -75.34 1.92 43.87
N SER A 554 -75.23 3.07 43.20
CA SER A 554 -74.00 3.47 42.50
C SER A 554 -73.00 4.00 43.52
N THR A 555 -72.03 3.17 43.92
CA THR A 555 -70.82 3.64 44.61
C THR A 555 -69.93 4.36 43.59
N ARG A 556 -69.94 5.70 43.63
CA ARG A 556 -69.01 6.51 42.83
C ARG A 556 -67.64 6.50 43.52
N ILE A 557 -66.72 5.67 43.02
CA ILE A 557 -65.30 5.76 43.39
C ILE A 557 -64.82 7.09 42.80
N VAL A 558 -64.59 8.10 43.64
CA VAL A 558 -63.79 9.26 43.24
C VAL A 558 -62.37 8.71 43.07
N SER A 559 -61.95 8.52 41.83
CA SER A 559 -60.56 8.20 41.51
C SER A 559 -59.69 9.28 42.12
N PRO A 560 -58.63 8.95 42.89
CA PRO A 560 -57.63 9.94 43.24
C PRO A 560 -57.11 10.54 41.93
N ASN A 561 -56.86 11.85 41.96
CA ASN A 561 -56.37 12.59 40.81
C ASN A 561 -55.13 11.86 40.27
N LEU A 562 -55.21 11.32 39.04
CA LEU A 562 -54.17 10.49 38.44
C LEU A 562 -52.84 11.27 38.23
N GLN A 563 -52.85 12.57 38.50
CA GLN A 563 -51.68 13.45 38.60
C GLN A 563 -50.77 13.15 39.81
N GLU A 564 -51.24 12.48 40.87
CA GLU A 564 -50.41 12.19 42.07
C GLU A 564 -49.67 10.84 42.04
N ILE A 565 -49.94 9.97 41.06
CA ILE A 565 -49.22 8.69 40.87
C ILE A 565 -47.92 8.94 40.07
N GLN A 566 -47.17 9.99 40.44
CA GLN A 566 -46.08 10.54 39.61
C GLN A 566 -44.66 10.27 40.11
N GLN A 567 -44.48 9.49 41.16
CA GLN A 567 -43.14 9.07 41.54
C GLN A 567 -43.14 7.55 41.73
N TYR A 568 -41.97 6.95 41.45
CA TYR A 568 -41.44 5.76 42.14
C TYR A 568 -41.09 4.49 41.29
N TRP A 569 -39.76 4.42 41.01
CA TRP A 569 -38.80 3.31 41.23
C TRP A 569 -38.85 1.97 40.49
N ILE A 570 -39.65 1.73 39.44
CA ILE A 570 -39.65 0.39 38.80
C ILE A 570 -38.49 0.14 37.81
N VAL A 571 -37.75 1.16 37.36
CA VAL A 571 -36.68 0.98 36.33
C VAL A 571 -35.26 1.03 36.91
N TRP A 572 -35.08 1.47 38.15
CA TRP A 572 -33.78 1.58 38.81
C TRP A 572 -33.04 0.24 38.99
N PRO A 573 -33.70 -0.89 39.34
CA PRO A 573 -33.01 -2.17 39.47
C PRO A 573 -32.47 -2.69 38.14
N LEU A 574 -33.20 -2.52 37.04
CA LEU A 574 -32.78 -2.98 35.71
C LEU A 574 -31.62 -2.16 35.15
N LEU A 575 -31.58 -0.85 35.44
CA LEU A 575 -30.47 0.01 35.03
C LEU A 575 -29.26 -0.09 35.96
N LEU A 576 -29.44 -0.34 37.26
CA LEU A 576 -28.35 -0.67 38.20
C LEU A 576 -27.73 -2.04 37.88
N ILE A 577 -28.54 -3.03 37.47
CA ILE A 577 -28.01 -4.31 36.97
C ILE A 577 -27.23 -4.08 35.67
N ALA A 578 -27.71 -3.24 34.74
CA ALA A 578 -26.98 -2.89 33.53
C ALA A 578 -25.68 -2.10 33.81
N LEU A 579 -25.69 -1.14 34.74
CA LEU A 579 -24.53 -0.36 35.16
C LEU A 579 -23.52 -1.18 35.99
N HIS A 580 -23.99 -2.14 36.79
CA HIS A 580 -23.13 -3.07 37.52
C HIS A 580 -22.51 -4.11 36.58
N SER A 581 -23.25 -4.54 35.54
CA SER A 581 -22.72 -5.36 34.44
C SER A 581 -21.64 -4.62 33.65
N LEU A 582 -21.83 -3.31 33.43
CA LEU A 582 -20.84 -2.42 32.81
C LEU A 582 -19.60 -2.21 33.69
N HIS A 583 -19.74 -2.15 35.02
CA HIS A 583 -18.57 -2.05 35.91
C HIS A 583 -17.79 -3.37 35.96
N ILE A 584 -18.44 -4.53 35.91
CA ILE A 584 -17.78 -5.85 35.95
C ILE A 584 -17.08 -6.18 34.62
N GLN A 585 -17.54 -5.64 33.49
CA GLN A 585 -16.90 -5.85 32.18
C GLN A 585 -15.73 -4.88 31.87
N TYR A 586 -15.57 -3.79 32.61
CA TYR A 586 -14.57 -2.74 32.33
C TYR A 586 -13.62 -2.42 33.50
N SER A 587 -13.65 -3.24 34.56
CA SER A 587 -12.57 -3.39 35.55
C SER A 587 -11.80 -4.67 35.29
#